data_AF-A0A7J9KA86-F1
#
_entry.id   AF-A0A7J9KA86-F1
#
_cell.length_a   1.000
_cell.length_b   1.000
_cell.length_c   1.000
_cell.angle_alpha   90.00
_cell.angle_beta   90.00
_cell.angle_gamma   90.00
#
_symmetry.space_group_name_H-M   'P 1'
#
loop_
_entity.id
_entity.type
_entity.pdbx_description
1 polymer ?
#
loop_
_entity_poly.entity_id
_entity_poly.type
_entity_poly.pdbx_seq_one_letter_code
_entity_poly.pdbx_strand_id
1 'polypeptide(L)'
;MSGAEEQMQQLRSKATELLLREEWRDSIQLYSELIDLCQSQISNTHQHSDPDHLSKLHKSLCVAFSNRAEARSKLQHFTQALNDCDQALQIEATHFKTLICKGKILLCLNRYFNALDCFKAALFDPQGNGNLDIVNGYLEKCKKLEFQSRTGSFDLSDWVLNGFRGKPLELAEYIGPVKVNRSEISGRGLFATKNIDAGTLVLVTKAIAIERGILGGQDSAENAQLVMWKNFIDKVKEAVTRCQRTQLLIDMLSTGENETGLEVPDMSIFRPEIEENGCSNDQKLDMDKILSILDVNSLVEEAVSAKVLGKNSDFYGVGLWILVSFINHSCNPNARRLHVGDYVIVHASRDVKAGEEITFMYFDALSPLEKRVEMSLSWGFNCRCSRCKFEEAVCSKQELREIEIGLEKGVDVGGAVYRLEEGMKRWAVRGKGKGYLRASFWAAYAE
;
A
#
# COMPACT_ATOMS: atom_id res chain seq x y z
N MET A 1 23.44 41.90 25.48
CA MET A 1 22.78 41.05 24.47
C MET A 1 22.24 41.99 23.40
N SER A 2 22.52 41.74 22.14
CA SER A 2 21.91 42.51 21.06
C SER A 2 20.40 42.23 21.02
N GLY A 3 19.57 43.17 20.52
CA GLY A 3 18.12 42.93 20.42
C GLY A 3 17.76 41.69 19.59
N ALA A 4 18.63 41.30 18.65
CA ALA A 4 18.48 40.10 17.85
C ALA A 4 18.68 38.80 18.67
N GLU A 5 19.66 38.76 19.59
CA GLU A 5 19.89 37.60 20.46
C GLU A 5 18.71 37.33 21.39
N GLU A 6 18.11 38.39 21.93
CA GLU A 6 16.93 38.30 22.79
C GLU A 6 15.71 37.78 21.99
N GLN A 7 15.49 38.32 20.79
CA GLN A 7 14.43 37.85 19.90
C GLN A 7 14.62 36.38 19.52
N MET A 8 15.83 35.96 19.17
CA MET A 8 16.15 34.55 18.88
C MET A 8 15.85 33.64 20.08
N GLN A 9 16.19 34.07 21.30
CA GLN A 9 15.92 33.31 22.51
C GLN A 9 14.42 33.18 22.78
N GLN A 10 13.65 34.26 22.60
CA GLN A 10 12.19 34.26 22.74
C GLN A 10 11.53 33.33 21.72
N LEU A 11 11.89 33.44 20.44
CA LEU A 11 11.40 32.56 19.38
C LEU A 11 11.70 31.09 19.68
N ARG A 12 12.96 30.78 20.05
CA ARG A 12 13.37 29.41 20.41
C ARG A 12 12.57 28.85 21.57
N SER A 13 12.39 29.63 22.65
CA SER A 13 11.65 29.18 23.84
C SER A 13 10.20 28.88 23.49
N LYS A 14 9.53 29.81 22.80
CA LYS A 14 8.12 29.66 22.41
C LYS A 14 7.91 28.53 21.41
N ALA A 15 8.78 28.39 20.41
CA ALA A 15 8.72 27.30 19.43
C ALA A 15 8.91 25.93 20.09
N THR A 16 9.80 25.83 21.07
CA THR A 16 10.03 24.60 21.86
C THR A 16 8.83 24.27 22.73
N GLU A 17 8.22 25.26 23.37
CA GLU A 17 6.99 25.07 24.16
C GLU A 17 5.85 24.52 23.30
N LEU A 18 5.62 25.12 22.12
CA LEU A 18 4.60 24.65 21.18
C LEU A 18 4.88 23.23 20.67
N LEU A 19 6.16 22.90 20.44
CA LEU A 19 6.57 21.55 20.05
C LEU A 19 6.20 20.53 21.14
N LEU A 20 6.46 20.85 22.40
CA LEU A 20 6.15 19.99 23.55
C LEU A 20 4.64 19.85 23.79
N ARG A 21 3.86 20.88 23.42
CA ARG A 21 2.39 20.88 23.46
C ARG A 21 1.74 20.22 22.24
N GLU A 22 2.55 19.69 21.32
CA GLU A 22 2.08 19.08 20.07
C GLU A 22 1.35 20.06 19.12
N GLU A 23 1.57 21.36 19.29
CA GLU A 23 1.06 22.43 18.41
C GLU A 23 1.98 22.56 17.18
N TRP A 24 2.00 21.52 16.35
CA TRP A 24 3.02 21.33 15.31
C TRP A 24 3.10 22.47 14.30
N ARG A 25 1.95 22.98 13.81
CA ARG A 25 1.91 24.01 12.77
C ARG A 25 2.51 25.33 13.27
N ASP A 26 2.11 25.76 14.45
CA ASP A 26 2.59 27.01 15.06
C ASP A 26 4.06 26.88 15.47
N SER A 27 4.47 25.70 15.95
CA SER A 27 5.89 25.40 16.20
C SER A 27 6.72 25.51 14.92
N ILE A 28 6.26 24.94 13.79
CA ILE A 28 6.94 25.04 12.49
C ILE A 28 7.09 26.49 12.03
N GLN A 29 6.05 27.30 12.22
CA GLN A 29 6.07 28.72 11.85
C GLN A 29 7.16 29.47 12.63
N LEU A 30 7.16 29.35 13.97
CA LEU A 30 8.15 30.02 14.81
C LEU A 30 9.58 29.52 14.59
N TYR A 31 9.78 28.22 14.35
CA TYR A 31 11.10 27.72 13.99
C TYR A 31 11.57 28.24 12.63
N SER A 32 10.65 28.48 11.68
CA SER A 32 11.01 29.07 10.39
C SER A 32 11.48 30.51 10.55
N GLU A 33 10.77 31.32 11.33
CA GLU A 33 11.19 32.68 11.69
C GLU A 33 12.54 32.69 12.40
N LEU A 34 12.78 31.74 13.31
CA LEU A 34 14.07 31.60 14.00
C LEU A 34 15.20 31.23 13.03
N ILE A 35 14.96 30.33 12.09
CA ILE A 35 15.94 29.90 11.08
C ILE A 35 16.32 31.07 10.18
N ASP A 36 15.33 31.83 9.68
CA ASP A 36 15.56 32.99 8.83
C ASP A 36 16.36 34.07 9.58
N LEU A 37 16.04 34.31 10.85
CA LEU A 37 16.78 35.23 11.70
C LEU A 37 18.23 34.76 11.92
N CYS A 38 18.44 33.48 12.24
CA CYS A 38 19.78 32.89 12.37
C CYS A 38 20.60 33.06 11.08
N GLN A 39 20.04 32.71 9.92
CA GLN A 39 20.72 32.79 8.62
C GLN A 39 21.07 34.24 8.25
N SER A 40 20.18 35.19 8.54
CA SER A 40 20.44 36.61 8.37
C SER A 40 21.61 37.09 9.26
N GLN A 41 21.62 36.71 10.53
CA GLN A 41 22.73 37.05 11.44
C GLN A 41 24.06 36.45 10.97
N ILE A 42 24.07 35.18 10.56
CA ILE A 42 25.26 34.51 10.01
C ILE A 42 25.78 35.23 8.76
N SER A 43 24.89 35.63 7.86
CA SER A 43 25.27 36.34 6.62
C SER A 43 25.84 37.75 6.90
N ASN A 44 25.34 38.42 7.93
CA ASN A 44 25.81 39.75 8.36
C ASN A 44 27.09 39.72 9.21
N THR A 45 27.54 38.52 9.61
CA THR A 45 28.72 38.33 10.45
C THR A 45 29.99 38.48 9.59
N HIS A 46 30.69 39.62 9.69
CA HIS A 46 31.92 39.92 8.93
C HIS A 46 33.13 39.05 9.35
N GLN A 47 34.20 39.02 8.53
CA GLN A 47 35.45 38.24 8.74
C GLN A 47 36.17 38.47 10.09
N HIS A 48 35.78 39.48 10.89
CA HIS A 48 36.36 39.80 12.20
C HIS A 48 35.47 39.44 13.41
N SER A 49 34.42 38.65 13.20
CA SER A 49 33.47 38.31 14.25
C SER A 49 34.02 37.23 15.18
N ASP A 50 33.62 37.27 16.46
CA ASP A 50 34.00 36.29 17.47
C ASP A 50 33.65 34.85 17.01
N PRO A 51 34.64 33.96 16.82
CA PRO A 51 34.41 32.58 16.42
C PRO A 51 33.44 31.82 17.35
N ASP A 52 33.39 32.19 18.63
CA ASP A 52 32.47 31.58 19.60
C ASP A 52 31.01 32.01 19.34
N HIS A 53 30.78 33.26 18.92
CA HIS A 53 29.46 33.74 18.57
C HIS A 53 28.91 33.04 17.31
N LEU A 54 29.73 32.92 16.26
CA LEU A 54 29.33 32.21 15.04
C LEU A 54 29.03 30.72 15.33
N SER A 55 29.84 30.08 16.17
CA SER A 55 29.61 28.70 16.63
C SER A 55 28.28 28.55 17.36
N LYS A 56 27.92 29.51 18.24
CA LYS A 56 26.61 29.52 18.94
C LYS A 56 25.43 29.71 17.98
N LEU A 57 25.58 30.55 16.96
CA LEU A 57 24.56 30.72 15.91
C LEU A 57 24.35 29.43 15.13
N HIS A 58 25.44 28.78 14.68
CA HIS A 58 25.36 27.50 13.97
C HIS A 58 24.72 26.40 14.83
N LYS A 59 25.08 26.29 16.11
CA LYS A 59 24.43 25.35 17.04
C LYS A 59 22.93 25.63 17.19
N SER A 60 22.54 26.90 17.33
CA SER A 60 21.13 27.29 17.43
C SER A 60 20.36 26.98 16.14
N LEU A 61 20.98 27.21 14.99
CA LEU A 61 20.44 26.90 13.67
C LEU A 61 20.24 25.39 13.47
N CYS A 62 21.24 24.56 13.83
CA CYS A 62 21.15 23.10 13.78
C CYS A 62 19.96 22.56 14.60
N VAL A 63 19.82 23.02 15.85
CA VAL A 63 18.73 22.61 16.75
C VAL A 63 17.38 23.06 16.21
N ALA A 64 17.28 24.27 15.66
CA ALA A 64 16.04 24.78 15.06
C ALA A 64 15.59 23.93 13.85
N PHE A 65 16.52 23.59 12.95
CA PHE A 65 16.24 22.66 11.85
C PHE A 65 15.81 21.28 12.35
N SER A 66 16.53 20.71 13.34
CA SER A 66 16.18 19.41 13.93
C SER A 66 14.76 19.38 14.50
N ASN A 67 14.38 20.41 15.26
CA ASN A 67 13.07 20.48 15.89
C ASN A 67 11.95 20.75 14.88
N ARG A 68 12.21 21.58 13.86
CA ARG A 68 11.27 21.81 12.76
C ARG A 68 11.06 20.53 11.94
N ALA A 69 12.12 19.75 11.70
CA ALA A 69 12.02 18.44 11.06
C ALA A 69 11.14 17.48 11.85
N GLU A 70 11.28 17.44 13.17
CA GLU A 70 10.43 16.61 14.04
C GLU A 70 8.95 17.01 13.94
N ALA A 71 8.63 18.30 14.06
CA ALA A 71 7.26 18.79 13.90
C ALA A 71 6.68 18.48 12.51
N ARG A 72 7.46 18.69 11.44
CA ARG A 72 7.06 18.36 10.06
C ARG A 72 6.84 16.85 9.88
N SER A 73 7.67 16.02 10.51
CA SER A 73 7.50 14.56 10.50
C SER A 73 6.21 14.13 11.19
N LYS A 74 5.78 14.80 12.26
CA LYS A 74 4.50 14.52 12.93
C LYS A 74 3.29 14.83 12.05
N LEU A 75 3.41 15.86 11.21
CA LEU A 75 2.43 16.19 10.17
C LEU A 75 2.60 15.36 8.88
N GLN A 76 3.55 14.42 8.84
CA GLN A 76 3.90 13.60 7.68
C GLN A 76 4.38 14.40 6.44
N HIS A 77 4.85 15.63 6.63
CA HIS A 77 5.49 16.43 5.58
C HIS A 77 6.94 15.95 5.36
N PHE A 78 7.11 14.69 4.95
CA PHE A 78 8.39 14.00 5.00
C PHE A 78 9.47 14.62 4.11
N THR A 79 9.13 15.12 2.92
CA THR A 79 10.11 15.78 2.02
C THR A 79 10.73 17.00 2.68
N GLN A 80 9.90 17.89 3.26
CA GLN A 80 10.36 19.09 3.94
C GLN A 80 11.12 18.74 5.22
N ALA A 81 10.71 17.70 5.94
CA ALA A 81 11.38 17.22 7.14
C ALA A 81 12.78 16.64 6.82
N LEU A 82 12.91 15.86 5.73
CA LEU A 82 14.21 15.33 5.29
C LEU A 82 15.17 16.46 4.90
N ASN A 83 14.68 17.47 4.16
CA ASN A 83 15.50 18.64 3.83
C ASN A 83 15.98 19.37 5.09
N ASP A 84 15.12 19.57 6.10
CA ASP A 84 15.54 20.15 7.38
C ASP A 84 16.58 19.27 8.10
N CYS A 85 16.41 17.94 8.08
CA CYS A 85 17.43 17.04 8.61
C CYS A 85 18.76 17.19 7.89
N ASP A 86 18.76 17.28 6.56
CA ASP A 86 19.98 17.45 5.77
C ASP A 86 20.68 18.77 6.07
N GLN A 87 19.92 19.88 6.18
CA GLN A 87 20.47 21.18 6.59
C GLN A 87 21.08 21.14 8.00
N ALA A 88 20.44 20.47 8.95
CA ALA A 88 21.01 20.28 10.30
C ALA A 88 22.29 19.43 10.28
N LEU A 89 22.33 18.33 9.52
CA LEU A 89 23.49 17.44 9.44
C LEU A 89 24.67 18.04 8.65
N GLN A 90 24.41 19.00 7.76
CA GLN A 90 25.48 19.81 7.14
C GLN A 90 26.21 20.69 8.17
N ILE A 91 25.51 21.13 9.22
CA ILE A 91 26.09 21.92 10.32
C ILE A 91 26.79 21.00 11.32
N GLU A 92 26.11 19.94 11.74
CA GLU A 92 26.62 18.97 12.72
C GLU A 92 26.30 17.54 12.28
N ALA A 93 27.27 16.89 11.63
CA ALA A 93 27.09 15.58 11.00
C ALA A 93 26.70 14.45 11.97
N THR A 94 27.08 14.58 13.24
CA THR A 94 26.81 13.59 14.30
C THR A 94 25.67 14.00 15.23
N HIS A 95 24.85 15.01 14.87
CA HIS A 95 23.76 15.47 15.73
C HIS A 95 22.70 14.37 15.92
N PHE A 96 22.69 13.77 17.11
CA PHE A 96 21.93 12.57 17.42
C PHE A 96 20.42 12.70 17.14
N LYS A 97 19.78 13.76 17.64
CA LYS A 97 18.32 13.93 17.47
C LYS A 97 17.93 14.03 16.00
N THR A 98 18.75 14.67 15.18
CA THR A 98 18.51 14.77 13.74
C THR A 98 18.66 13.42 13.06
N LEU A 99 19.72 12.66 13.37
CA LEU A 99 19.93 11.33 12.80
C LEU A 99 18.79 10.36 13.16
N ILE A 100 18.31 10.41 14.40
CA ILE A 100 17.14 9.63 14.84
C ILE A 100 15.87 10.07 14.11
N CYS A 101 15.63 11.38 13.99
CA CYS A 101 14.49 11.92 13.26
C CYS A 101 14.51 11.46 11.78
N LYS A 102 15.64 11.68 11.10
CA LYS A 102 15.86 11.28 9.71
C LYS A 102 15.67 9.78 9.51
N GLY A 103 16.25 8.95 10.37
CA GLY A 103 16.11 7.50 10.33
C GLY A 103 14.65 7.04 10.48
N LYS A 104 13.88 7.66 11.39
CA LYS A 104 12.43 7.39 11.55
C LYS A 104 11.63 7.77 10.32
N ILE A 105 11.92 8.93 9.72
CA ILE A 105 11.26 9.37 8.48
C ILE A 105 11.55 8.38 7.34
N LEU A 106 12.81 7.99 7.16
CA LEU A 106 13.23 7.02 6.14
C LEU A 106 12.59 5.64 6.34
N LEU A 107 12.45 5.19 7.59
CA LEU A 107 11.68 3.98 7.92
C LEU A 107 10.21 4.08 7.47
N CYS A 108 9.55 5.21 7.74
CA CYS A 108 8.17 5.44 7.30
C CYS A 108 8.02 5.48 5.77
N LEU A 109 9.09 5.87 5.06
CA LEU A 109 9.17 5.89 3.60
C LEU A 109 9.68 4.56 3.00
N ASN A 110 9.81 3.49 3.80
CA ASN A 110 10.34 2.20 3.38
C ASN A 110 11.79 2.23 2.84
N ARG A 111 12.57 3.28 3.14
CA ARG A 111 13.98 3.43 2.77
C ARG A 111 14.89 2.83 3.85
N TYR A 112 14.81 1.52 4.04
CA TYR A 112 15.42 0.82 5.16
C TYR A 112 16.95 0.93 5.19
N PHE A 113 17.61 0.90 4.04
CA PHE A 113 19.07 1.03 3.93
C PHE A 113 19.54 2.40 4.44
N ASN A 114 18.98 3.49 3.91
CA ASN A 114 19.32 4.86 4.33
C ASN A 114 18.96 5.09 5.81
N ALA A 115 17.87 4.50 6.30
CA ALA A 115 17.50 4.57 7.71
C ALA A 115 18.54 3.88 8.60
N LEU A 116 19.01 2.69 8.19
CA LEU A 116 20.05 1.94 8.89
C LEU A 116 21.35 2.76 9.01
N ASP A 117 21.74 3.46 7.95
CA ASP A 117 22.93 4.33 7.98
C ASP A 117 22.77 5.51 8.95
N CYS A 118 21.58 6.12 9.01
CA CYS A 118 21.30 7.17 10.00
C CYS A 118 21.42 6.65 11.44
N PHE A 119 20.87 5.48 11.74
CA PHE A 119 20.93 4.89 13.08
C PHE A 119 22.35 4.44 13.45
N LYS A 120 23.14 3.92 12.50
CA LYS A 120 24.57 3.64 12.72
C LYS A 120 25.35 4.91 13.00
N ALA A 121 25.11 5.97 12.23
CA ALA A 121 25.76 7.27 12.46
C ALA A 121 25.43 7.82 13.86
N ALA A 122 24.21 7.62 14.35
CA ALA A 122 23.79 8.07 15.67
C ALA A 122 24.54 7.38 16.83
N LEU A 123 25.14 6.21 16.62
CA LEU A 123 25.95 5.52 17.63
C LEU A 123 27.31 6.19 17.87
N PHE A 124 27.78 7.04 16.96
CA PHE A 124 29.06 7.74 17.11
C PHE A 124 28.94 9.03 17.92
N ASP A 125 27.74 9.43 18.36
CA ASP A 125 27.57 10.60 19.23
C ASP A 125 28.16 10.32 20.63
N PRO A 126 29.19 11.06 21.07
CA PRO A 126 29.81 10.91 22.39
C PRO A 126 28.85 11.11 23.58
N GLN A 127 27.71 11.78 23.37
CA GLN A 127 26.70 12.01 24.41
C GLN A 127 25.54 11.00 24.38
N GLY A 128 25.55 10.03 23.46
CA GLY A 128 24.43 9.13 23.16
C GLY A 128 24.25 7.91 24.06
N ASN A 129 25.13 7.66 25.04
CA ASN A 129 25.15 6.41 25.83
C ASN A 129 23.83 6.04 26.51
N GLY A 130 23.00 7.03 26.90
CA GLY A 130 21.69 6.79 27.52
C GLY A 130 20.59 6.30 26.56
N ASN A 131 20.81 6.37 25.25
CA ASN A 131 19.80 6.04 24.23
C ASN A 131 20.15 4.79 23.40
N LEU A 132 21.18 4.04 23.81
CA LEU A 132 21.71 2.91 23.04
C LEU A 132 20.65 1.83 22.74
N ASP A 133 19.82 1.48 23.71
CA ASP A 133 18.76 0.48 23.55
C ASP A 133 17.71 0.91 22.50
N ILE A 134 17.37 2.19 22.47
CA ILE A 134 16.43 2.75 21.48
C ILE A 134 17.02 2.65 20.08
N VAL A 135 18.30 3.03 19.91
CA VAL A 135 18.99 2.95 18.62
C VAL A 135 19.13 1.50 18.16
N ASN A 136 19.52 0.59 19.05
CA ASN A 136 19.61 -0.84 18.78
C ASN A 136 18.25 -1.42 18.35
N GLY A 137 17.16 -1.03 18.99
CA GLY A 137 15.81 -1.42 18.58
C GLY A 137 15.49 -0.99 17.15
N TYR A 138 15.86 0.23 16.76
CA TYR A 138 15.70 0.70 15.38
C TYR A 138 16.63 -0.02 14.39
N LEU A 139 17.87 -0.32 14.76
CA LEU A 139 18.82 -1.06 13.93
C LEU A 139 18.31 -2.47 13.62
N GLU A 140 17.89 -3.22 14.64
CA GLU A 140 17.35 -4.58 14.46
C GLU A 140 16.07 -4.55 13.61
N LYS A 141 15.20 -3.56 13.84
CA LYS A 141 14.02 -3.35 13.01
C LYS A 141 14.39 -3.08 11.54
N CYS A 142 15.35 -2.18 11.27
CA CYS A 142 15.79 -1.87 9.90
C CYS A 142 16.39 -3.09 9.21
N LYS A 143 17.26 -3.85 9.89
CA LYS A 143 17.85 -5.08 9.35
C LYS A 143 16.78 -6.10 8.97
N LYS A 144 15.79 -6.30 9.85
CA LYS A 144 14.66 -7.21 9.59
C LYS A 144 13.89 -6.78 8.34
N LEU A 145 13.52 -5.49 8.24
CA LEU A 145 12.72 -4.98 7.14
C LEU A 145 13.51 -4.96 5.81
N GLU A 146 14.79 -4.60 5.82
CA GLU A 146 15.66 -4.67 4.64
C GLU A 146 15.83 -6.11 4.13
N PHE A 147 16.02 -7.07 5.05
CA PHE A 147 16.07 -8.47 4.68
C PHE A 147 14.76 -8.94 4.03
N GLN A 148 13.62 -8.56 4.61
CA GLN A 148 12.30 -8.88 4.06
C GLN A 148 12.10 -8.26 2.67
N SER A 149 12.41 -6.98 2.49
CA SER A 149 12.19 -6.28 1.21
C SER A 149 13.04 -6.84 0.08
N ARG A 150 14.24 -7.34 0.39
CA ARG A 150 15.16 -7.91 -0.59
C ARG A 150 14.87 -9.36 -0.93
N THR A 151 14.47 -10.16 0.06
CA THR A 151 14.38 -11.62 -0.09
C THR A 151 12.95 -12.13 -0.25
N GLY A 152 11.95 -11.35 0.17
CA GLY A 152 10.58 -11.82 0.27
C GLY A 152 10.39 -12.87 1.37
N SER A 153 11.35 -13.04 2.29
CA SER A 153 11.27 -14.01 3.37
C SER A 153 10.55 -13.41 4.58
N PHE A 154 9.27 -13.75 4.74
CA PHE A 154 8.44 -13.31 5.84
C PHE A 154 8.16 -14.47 6.81
N ASP A 155 8.42 -14.26 8.09
CA ASP A 155 8.01 -15.19 9.14
C ASP A 155 6.77 -14.64 9.85
N LEU A 156 5.64 -15.32 9.63
CA LEU A 156 4.35 -15.02 10.25
C LEU A 156 3.97 -16.09 11.29
N SER A 157 4.85 -17.06 11.57
CA SER A 157 4.53 -18.27 12.34
C SER A 157 4.01 -17.95 13.73
N ASP A 158 4.68 -17.07 14.47
CA ASP A 158 4.25 -16.68 15.81
C ASP A 158 2.86 -16.05 15.82
N TRP A 159 2.56 -15.20 14.84
CA TRP A 159 1.25 -14.55 14.76
C TRP A 159 0.15 -15.54 14.37
N VAL A 160 0.43 -16.45 13.44
CA VAL A 160 -0.48 -17.54 13.05
C VAL A 160 -0.74 -18.47 14.23
N LEU A 161 0.30 -18.91 14.94
CA LEU A 161 0.22 -19.82 16.09
C LEU A 161 -0.55 -19.19 17.27
N ASN A 162 -0.49 -17.86 17.40
CA ASN A 162 -1.29 -17.11 18.37
C ASN A 162 -2.74 -16.84 17.91
N GLY A 163 -3.20 -17.52 16.84
CA GLY A 163 -4.55 -17.37 16.31
C GLY A 163 -4.80 -15.96 15.78
N PHE A 164 -3.78 -15.34 15.17
CA PHE A 164 -3.82 -14.00 14.60
C PHE A 164 -4.12 -12.87 15.60
N ARG A 165 -3.93 -13.14 16.90
CA ARG A 165 -4.12 -12.15 17.97
C ARG A 165 -2.90 -11.25 18.12
N GLY A 166 -3.11 -10.09 18.74
CA GLY A 166 -2.05 -9.11 19.00
C GLY A 166 -1.92 -8.06 17.90
N LYS A 167 -0.84 -7.28 17.96
CA LYS A 167 -0.58 -6.22 16.99
C LYS A 167 -0.20 -6.86 15.63
N PRO A 168 -0.82 -6.43 14.50
CA PRO A 168 -0.41 -6.87 13.18
C PRO A 168 1.09 -6.68 12.97
N LEU A 169 1.75 -7.65 12.32
CA LEU A 169 3.17 -7.52 12.05
C LEU A 169 3.44 -6.33 11.14
N GLU A 170 4.53 -5.64 11.44
CA GLU A 170 5.11 -4.69 10.51
C GLU A 170 5.92 -5.48 9.48
N LEU A 171 5.47 -5.42 8.23
CA LEU A 171 6.07 -6.10 7.09
C LEU A 171 6.78 -5.06 6.21
N ALA A 172 7.88 -5.47 5.61
CA ALA A 172 8.43 -4.71 4.49
C ALA A 172 7.62 -4.95 3.21
N GLU A 173 7.64 -3.97 2.31
CA GLU A 173 7.17 -4.19 0.94
C GLU A 173 8.20 -5.02 0.16
N TYR A 174 7.72 -5.89 -0.73
CA TYR A 174 8.54 -6.78 -1.55
C TYR A 174 7.96 -6.84 -2.96
N ILE A 175 8.78 -6.57 -3.97
CA ILE A 175 8.40 -6.71 -5.38
C ILE A 175 9.23 -7.84 -5.97
N GLY A 176 8.57 -8.94 -6.31
CA GLY A 176 9.19 -10.10 -6.94
C GLY A 176 9.55 -9.85 -8.41
N PRO A 177 9.78 -10.93 -9.18
CA PRO A 177 10.16 -10.85 -10.59
C PRO A 177 8.95 -10.52 -11.49
N VAL A 178 8.44 -9.30 -11.38
CA VAL A 178 7.26 -8.83 -12.10
C VAL A 178 7.50 -7.49 -12.77
N LYS A 179 6.73 -7.20 -13.82
CA LYS A 179 6.70 -5.89 -14.48
C LYS A 179 5.28 -5.52 -14.92
N VAL A 180 4.96 -4.24 -14.97
CA VAL A 180 3.73 -3.78 -15.64
C VAL A 180 3.96 -3.81 -17.15
N ASN A 181 2.95 -4.24 -17.91
CA ASN A 181 2.96 -4.21 -19.37
C ASN A 181 1.54 -4.05 -19.92
N ARG A 182 1.41 -3.83 -21.24
CA ARG A 182 0.11 -3.91 -21.92
C ARG A 182 -0.48 -5.31 -21.80
N SER A 183 -1.76 -5.39 -21.47
CA SER A 183 -2.49 -6.63 -21.30
C SER A 183 -3.43 -6.89 -22.48
N GLU A 184 -3.54 -8.16 -22.85
CA GLU A 184 -4.56 -8.63 -23.79
C GLU A 184 -5.93 -8.84 -23.10
N ILE A 185 -5.96 -8.87 -21.76
CA ILE A 185 -7.18 -9.00 -20.95
C ILE A 185 -7.85 -7.64 -20.80
N SER A 186 -7.13 -6.69 -20.21
CA SER A 186 -7.63 -5.33 -19.99
C SER A 186 -6.49 -4.34 -19.75
N GLY A 187 -6.46 -3.24 -20.52
CA GLY A 187 -5.54 -2.11 -20.33
C GLY A 187 -4.08 -2.50 -20.09
N ARG A 188 -3.68 -2.44 -18.82
CA ARG A 188 -2.35 -2.79 -18.34
C ARG A 188 -2.46 -3.94 -17.33
N GLY A 189 -1.47 -4.81 -17.34
CA GLY A 189 -1.39 -5.99 -16.48
C GLY A 189 -0.03 -6.10 -15.80
N LEU A 190 0.05 -6.90 -14.74
CA LEU A 190 1.30 -7.30 -14.11
C LEU A 190 1.76 -8.63 -14.71
N PHE A 191 3.02 -8.74 -15.12
CA PHE A 191 3.55 -9.90 -15.84
C PHE A 191 4.79 -10.46 -15.15
N ALA A 192 4.93 -11.78 -15.14
CA ALA A 192 6.13 -12.44 -14.64
C ALA A 192 7.33 -12.17 -15.58
N THR A 193 8.50 -11.83 -15.03
CA THR A 193 9.74 -11.64 -15.81
C THR A 193 10.60 -12.90 -15.87
N LYS A 194 10.32 -13.89 -15.02
CA LYS A 194 10.90 -15.24 -15.03
C LYS A 194 9.83 -16.25 -14.64
N ASN A 195 10.13 -17.55 -14.74
CA ASN A 195 9.23 -18.58 -14.24
C ASN A 195 9.05 -18.45 -12.72
N ILE A 196 7.83 -18.62 -12.24
CA ILE A 196 7.46 -18.56 -10.82
C ILE A 196 6.74 -19.85 -10.48
N ASP A 197 7.27 -20.61 -9.54
CA ASP A 197 6.69 -21.88 -9.10
C ASP A 197 5.46 -21.63 -8.21
N ALA A 198 4.51 -22.57 -8.22
CA ALA A 198 3.34 -22.52 -7.35
C ALA A 198 3.73 -22.31 -5.87
N GLY A 199 3.01 -21.43 -5.18
CA GLY A 199 3.25 -21.07 -3.78
C GLY A 199 4.32 -19.99 -3.57
N THR A 200 5.07 -19.61 -4.60
CA THR A 200 6.09 -18.55 -4.49
C THR A 200 5.43 -17.19 -4.23
N LEU A 201 6.05 -16.40 -3.35
CA LEU A 201 5.66 -15.01 -3.10
C LEU A 201 5.97 -14.11 -4.31
N VAL A 202 4.96 -13.37 -4.76
CA VAL A 202 5.03 -12.47 -5.92
C VAL A 202 5.19 -11.02 -5.49
N LEU A 203 4.41 -10.57 -4.51
CA LEU A 203 4.31 -9.17 -4.11
C LEU A 203 3.85 -9.04 -2.66
N VAL A 204 4.43 -8.09 -1.93
CA VAL A 204 3.91 -7.55 -0.67
C VAL A 204 3.88 -6.05 -0.79
N THR A 205 2.72 -5.43 -0.60
CA THR A 205 2.59 -3.97 -0.61
C THR A 205 1.59 -3.50 0.44
N LYS A 206 1.86 -2.33 0.99
CA LYS A 206 1.00 -1.66 1.97
C LYS A 206 -0.06 -0.83 1.27
N ALA A 207 -1.24 -0.75 1.86
CA ALA A 207 -2.30 0.11 1.37
C ALA A 207 -1.88 1.58 1.46
N ILE A 208 -2.27 2.38 0.47
CA ILE A 208 -2.28 3.84 0.63
C ILE A 208 -3.30 4.23 1.70
N ALA A 209 -4.48 3.62 1.62
CA ALA A 209 -5.54 3.77 2.58
C ALA A 209 -6.37 2.49 2.65
N ILE A 210 -6.97 2.26 3.80
CA ILE A 210 -7.95 1.19 4.02
C ILE A 210 -9.01 1.69 5.00
N GLU A 211 -10.25 1.28 4.76
CA GLU A 211 -11.38 1.47 5.66
C GLU A 211 -12.06 0.14 5.93
N ARG A 212 -12.48 -0.07 7.18
CA ARG A 212 -13.09 -1.31 7.66
C ARG A 212 -14.31 -0.99 8.50
N GLY A 213 -15.32 -1.84 8.41
CA GLY A 213 -16.55 -1.70 9.19
C GLY A 213 -17.28 -3.01 9.33
N ILE A 214 -18.25 -3.02 10.24
CA ILE A 214 -19.17 -4.14 10.43
C ILE A 214 -20.49 -3.71 9.78
N LEU A 215 -20.88 -4.40 8.72
CA LEU A 215 -22.12 -4.17 8.02
C LEU A 215 -23.20 -5.01 8.70
N GLY A 216 -24.01 -4.40 9.57
CA GLY A 216 -25.18 -5.05 10.15
C GLY A 216 -26.21 -5.46 9.09
N GLY A 217 -27.26 -6.20 9.49
CA GLY A 217 -28.27 -6.76 8.57
C GLY A 217 -28.89 -5.80 7.54
N GLN A 218 -29.55 -6.40 6.54
CA GLN A 218 -29.86 -5.86 5.19
C GLN A 218 -30.20 -4.35 5.09
N ASP A 219 -31.06 -3.79 5.94
CA ASP A 219 -31.49 -2.38 5.84
C ASP A 219 -30.47 -1.36 6.40
N SER A 220 -29.52 -1.79 7.23
CA SER A 220 -28.48 -0.92 7.82
C SER A 220 -27.16 -0.94 7.04
N ALA A 221 -27.00 -1.91 6.13
CA ALA A 221 -25.75 -2.19 5.43
C ALA A 221 -25.40 -1.11 4.39
N GLU A 222 -26.37 -0.64 3.60
CA GLU A 222 -26.11 0.32 2.52
C GLU A 222 -25.61 1.67 3.04
N ASN A 223 -26.27 2.21 4.07
CA ASN A 223 -25.84 3.46 4.71
C ASN A 223 -24.44 3.31 5.35
N ALA A 224 -24.16 2.16 5.96
CA ALA A 224 -22.84 1.89 6.53
C ALA A 224 -21.76 1.80 5.44
N GLN A 225 -22.04 1.16 4.30
CA GLN A 225 -21.14 1.11 3.15
C GLN A 225 -20.83 2.51 2.58
N LEU A 226 -21.84 3.37 2.47
CA LEU A 226 -21.64 4.75 1.99
C LEU A 226 -20.75 5.58 2.94
N VAL A 227 -20.95 5.44 4.26
CA VAL A 227 -20.10 6.10 5.26
C VAL A 227 -18.67 5.56 5.19
N MET A 228 -18.50 4.25 5.07
CA MET A 228 -17.18 3.64 4.89
C MET A 228 -16.50 4.14 3.61
N TRP A 229 -17.22 4.19 2.49
CA TRP A 229 -16.67 4.68 1.23
C TRP A 229 -16.21 6.14 1.34
N LYS A 230 -17.02 7.00 1.98
CA LYS A 230 -16.63 8.38 2.26
C LYS A 230 -15.37 8.48 3.12
N ASN A 231 -15.30 7.74 4.22
CA ASN A 231 -14.12 7.73 5.10
C ASN A 231 -12.87 7.25 4.35
N PHE A 232 -13.03 6.24 3.48
CA PHE A 232 -11.96 5.74 2.65
C PHE A 232 -11.45 6.81 1.67
N ILE A 233 -12.35 7.51 0.97
CA ILE A 233 -11.99 8.64 0.10
C ILE A 233 -11.24 9.73 0.87
N ASP A 234 -11.73 10.10 2.05
CA ASP A 234 -11.08 11.12 2.90
C ASP A 234 -9.65 10.70 3.29
N LYS A 235 -9.44 9.42 3.62
CA LYS A 235 -8.10 8.88 3.91
C LYS A 235 -7.17 8.91 2.69
N VAL A 236 -7.68 8.55 1.50
CA VAL A 236 -6.89 8.63 0.26
C VAL A 236 -6.51 10.08 -0.04
N LYS A 237 -7.47 11.00 0.06
CA LYS A 237 -7.25 12.44 -0.13
C LYS A 237 -6.18 12.98 0.84
N GLU A 238 -6.25 12.59 2.10
CA GLU A 238 -5.27 12.95 3.12
C GLU A 238 -3.87 12.40 2.77
N ALA A 239 -3.77 11.15 2.32
CA ALA A 239 -2.50 10.53 1.92
C ALA A 239 -1.89 11.23 0.69
N VAL A 240 -2.71 11.58 -0.29
CA VAL A 240 -2.28 12.32 -1.50
C VAL A 240 -1.81 13.73 -1.15
N THR A 241 -2.55 14.45 -0.31
CA THR A 241 -2.21 15.84 0.09
C THR A 241 -0.89 15.89 0.87
N ARG A 242 -0.57 14.83 1.63
CA ARG A 242 0.64 14.77 2.47
C ARG A 242 1.88 14.33 1.71
N CYS A 243 1.71 13.54 0.65
CA CYS A 243 2.82 12.88 -0.03
C CYS A 243 2.63 12.99 -1.54
N GLN A 244 3.40 13.86 -2.17
CA GLN A 244 3.37 14.04 -3.62
C GLN A 244 3.70 12.77 -4.39
N ARG A 245 4.60 11.93 -3.85
CA ARG A 245 4.87 10.61 -4.44
C ARG A 245 3.62 9.73 -4.46
N THR A 246 2.81 9.77 -3.40
CA THR A 246 1.52 9.07 -3.37
C THR A 246 0.57 9.61 -4.44
N GLN A 247 0.54 10.93 -4.65
CA GLN A 247 -0.22 11.54 -5.74
C GLN A 247 0.19 10.98 -7.10
N LEU A 248 1.50 11.02 -7.41
CA LEU A 248 2.05 10.52 -8.67
C LEU A 248 1.72 9.04 -8.89
N LEU A 249 1.86 8.22 -7.84
CA LEU A 249 1.53 6.79 -7.88
C LEU A 249 0.05 6.54 -8.19
N ILE A 250 -0.86 7.32 -7.60
CA ILE A 250 -2.29 7.23 -7.84
C ILE A 250 -2.65 7.74 -9.24
N ASP A 251 -2.05 8.83 -9.68
CA ASP A 251 -2.34 9.47 -10.97
C ASP A 251 -2.04 8.58 -12.19
N MET A 252 -1.22 7.55 -12.01
CA MET A 252 -0.91 6.54 -13.03
C MET A 252 -1.94 5.42 -13.14
N LEU A 253 -2.81 5.27 -12.14
CA LEU A 253 -3.84 4.24 -12.14
C LEU A 253 -4.93 4.52 -13.19
N SER A 254 -5.66 3.48 -13.55
CA SER A 254 -6.78 3.55 -14.48
C SER A 254 -7.92 4.40 -13.90
N THR A 255 -8.59 5.22 -14.71
CA THR A 255 -9.87 5.85 -14.37
C THR A 255 -11.07 5.03 -14.89
N GLY A 256 -10.82 3.88 -15.49
CA GLY A 256 -11.80 3.08 -16.24
C GLY A 256 -12.01 3.53 -17.69
N GLU A 257 -11.38 4.64 -18.09
CA GLU A 257 -11.52 5.25 -19.40
C GLU A 257 -10.16 5.39 -20.10
N ASN A 258 -10.17 5.34 -21.44
CA ASN A 258 -8.97 5.57 -22.27
C ASN A 258 -7.75 4.72 -21.87
N GLU A 259 -7.97 3.45 -21.50
CA GLU A 259 -6.89 2.53 -21.09
C GLU A 259 -5.76 2.38 -22.12
N THR A 260 -6.10 2.48 -23.41
CA THR A 260 -5.13 2.39 -24.50
C THR A 260 -4.19 3.60 -24.55
N GLY A 261 -4.62 4.77 -24.09
CA GLY A 261 -3.82 5.99 -24.02
C GLY A 261 -2.85 6.05 -22.84
N LEU A 262 -3.07 5.26 -21.79
CA LEU A 262 -2.24 5.29 -20.58
C LEU A 262 -0.87 4.64 -20.81
N GLU A 263 0.22 5.33 -20.46
CA GLU A 263 1.56 4.78 -20.56
C GLU A 263 1.77 3.60 -19.59
N VAL A 264 2.69 2.70 -19.96
CA VAL A 264 3.13 1.61 -19.09
C VAL A 264 4.16 2.18 -18.11
N PRO A 265 3.88 2.20 -16.79
CA PRO A 265 4.82 2.71 -15.80
C PRO A 265 6.08 1.86 -15.73
N ASP A 266 7.23 2.52 -15.57
CA ASP A 266 8.48 1.84 -15.26
C ASP A 266 8.45 1.27 -13.82
N MET A 267 8.97 0.06 -13.62
CA MET A 267 8.91 -0.59 -12.30
C MET A 267 9.70 0.12 -11.21
N SER A 268 10.67 0.95 -11.60
CA SER A 268 11.54 1.68 -10.69
C SER A 268 10.74 2.68 -9.83
N ILE A 269 9.63 3.22 -10.35
CA ILE A 269 8.80 4.20 -9.63
C ILE A 269 8.08 3.59 -8.42
N PHE A 270 7.90 2.27 -8.36
CA PHE A 270 7.29 1.57 -7.22
C PHE A 270 8.32 1.27 -6.12
N ARG A 271 9.61 1.55 -6.37
CA ARG A 271 10.68 1.33 -5.40
C ARG A 271 10.94 2.58 -4.55
N PRO A 272 11.00 2.45 -3.22
CA PRO A 272 11.13 3.62 -2.34
C PRO A 272 12.48 4.33 -2.45
N GLU A 273 13.53 3.67 -2.96
CA GLU A 273 14.90 4.22 -3.01
C GLU A 273 15.08 5.33 -4.05
N ILE A 274 14.19 5.46 -5.04
CA ILE A 274 14.32 6.49 -6.08
C ILE A 274 13.81 7.82 -5.53
N GLU A 275 14.74 8.74 -5.32
CA GLU A 275 14.48 10.16 -5.10
C GLU A 275 14.15 10.81 -6.42
N GLU A 276 12.90 11.23 -6.60
CA GLU A 276 12.58 12.11 -7.72
C GLU A 276 12.91 13.56 -7.31
N ASN A 277 14.01 14.04 -7.88
CA ASN A 277 14.24 15.46 -8.04
C ASN A 277 13.22 16.00 -9.04
N GLY A 278 12.32 16.85 -8.54
CA GLY A 278 11.53 17.74 -9.38
C GLY A 278 10.23 17.15 -9.91
N CYS A 279 9.16 17.37 -9.16
CA CYS A 279 7.91 17.75 -9.79
C CYS A 279 7.20 18.69 -8.82
N SER A 280 7.41 19.99 -8.91
CA SER A 280 6.58 20.97 -8.22
C SER A 280 5.29 21.16 -9.01
N ASN A 281 4.40 20.16 -9.00
CA ASN A 281 3.05 20.37 -9.51
C ASN A 281 2.19 20.93 -8.38
N ASP A 282 2.09 22.26 -8.35
CA ASP A 282 1.02 23.04 -7.71
C ASP A 282 -0.34 22.82 -8.42
N GLN A 283 -0.55 21.62 -8.98
CA GLN A 283 -1.81 21.27 -9.61
C GLN A 283 -2.81 20.92 -8.51
N LYS A 284 -3.90 21.69 -8.49
CA LYS A 284 -5.04 21.43 -7.63
C LYS A 284 -5.49 19.97 -7.78
N LEU A 285 -5.66 19.30 -6.65
CA LEU A 285 -6.15 17.93 -6.58
C LEU A 285 -7.46 17.78 -7.36
N ASP A 286 -7.45 16.99 -8.43
CA ASP A 286 -8.64 16.66 -9.21
C ASP A 286 -9.40 15.53 -8.50
N MET A 287 -10.42 15.91 -7.74
CA MET A 287 -11.21 14.96 -6.96
C MET A 287 -12.05 14.05 -7.86
N ASP A 288 -12.52 14.53 -9.01
CA ASP A 288 -13.35 13.73 -9.91
C ASP A 288 -12.50 12.60 -10.51
N LYS A 289 -11.28 12.92 -10.92
CA LYS A 289 -10.30 11.91 -11.36
C LYS A 289 -9.99 10.88 -10.26
N ILE A 290 -9.78 11.32 -9.01
CA ILE A 290 -9.51 10.41 -7.89
C ILE A 290 -10.69 9.47 -7.66
N LEU A 291 -11.92 9.97 -7.70
CA LEU A 291 -13.10 9.12 -7.53
C LEU A 291 -13.19 8.06 -8.63
N SER A 292 -12.99 8.43 -9.90
CA SER A 292 -12.95 7.47 -11.01
C SER A 292 -11.84 6.43 -10.86
N ILE A 293 -10.67 6.82 -10.34
CA ILE A 293 -9.59 5.87 -10.00
C ILE A 293 -10.05 4.91 -8.91
N LEU A 294 -10.63 5.41 -7.83
CA LEU A 294 -11.05 4.58 -6.71
C LEU A 294 -12.14 3.59 -7.13
N ASP A 295 -13.06 3.97 -8.00
CA ASP A 295 -14.15 3.11 -8.45
C ASP A 295 -13.65 1.82 -9.14
N VAL A 296 -12.53 1.87 -9.86
CA VAL A 296 -12.03 0.72 -10.65
C VAL A 296 -10.76 0.06 -10.09
N ASN A 297 -10.11 0.67 -9.10
CA ASN A 297 -8.85 0.16 -8.52
C ASN A 297 -8.97 -0.27 -7.05
N SER A 298 -10.08 0.06 -6.37
CA SER A 298 -10.28 -0.31 -4.97
C SER A 298 -10.57 -1.80 -4.84
N LEU A 299 -9.94 -2.44 -3.85
CA LEU A 299 -10.07 -3.86 -3.61
C LEU A 299 -10.77 -4.11 -2.28
N VAL A 300 -11.71 -5.05 -2.30
CA VAL A 300 -12.37 -5.56 -1.09
C VAL A 300 -11.47 -6.58 -0.41
N GLU A 301 -11.35 -6.44 0.92
CA GLU A 301 -10.64 -7.37 1.79
C GLU A 301 -11.32 -8.75 1.73
N GLU A 302 -10.55 -9.79 1.42
CA GLU A 302 -11.12 -11.12 1.16
C GLU A 302 -11.74 -11.73 2.43
N ALA A 303 -12.98 -12.22 2.32
CA ALA A 303 -13.74 -12.79 3.45
C ALA A 303 -13.05 -13.98 4.14
N VAL A 304 -12.14 -14.70 3.46
CA VAL A 304 -11.31 -15.74 4.09
C VAL A 304 -10.37 -15.12 5.12
N SER A 305 -9.82 -13.93 4.88
CA SER A 305 -9.03 -13.19 5.87
C SER A 305 -9.93 -12.81 7.07
N ALA A 306 -11.18 -12.40 6.84
CA ALA A 306 -12.13 -12.09 7.91
C ALA A 306 -12.51 -13.32 8.79
N LYS A 307 -12.75 -14.48 8.16
CA LYS A 307 -13.06 -15.74 8.85
C LYS A 307 -11.86 -16.31 9.61
N VAL A 308 -10.66 -16.25 9.02
CA VAL A 308 -9.40 -16.70 9.66
C VAL A 308 -9.04 -15.82 10.87
N LEU A 309 -9.41 -14.53 10.84
CA LEU A 309 -9.25 -13.59 11.97
C LEU A 309 -10.35 -13.74 13.05
N GLY A 310 -11.24 -14.74 12.94
CA GLY A 310 -12.28 -15.00 13.94
C GLY A 310 -13.36 -13.93 14.04
N LYS A 311 -13.56 -13.13 12.99
CA LYS A 311 -14.59 -12.07 12.94
C LYS A 311 -15.80 -12.56 12.15
N ASN A 312 -16.99 -12.19 12.64
CA ASN A 312 -18.30 -12.54 12.09
C ASN A 312 -18.40 -12.28 10.57
N SER A 313 -19.36 -12.94 9.92
CA SER A 313 -19.72 -12.83 8.48
C SER A 313 -19.96 -11.41 7.95
N ASP A 314 -20.01 -10.42 8.84
CA ASP A 314 -20.49 -9.07 8.61
C ASP A 314 -19.34 -8.06 8.48
N PHE A 315 -18.09 -8.53 8.48
CA PHE A 315 -16.91 -7.68 8.35
C PHE A 315 -16.63 -7.33 6.89
N TYR A 316 -16.53 -6.03 6.60
CA TYR A 316 -16.22 -5.50 5.26
C TYR A 316 -15.01 -4.56 5.35
N GLY A 317 -14.15 -4.61 4.33
CA GLY A 317 -12.99 -3.74 4.22
C GLY A 317 -12.71 -3.37 2.77
N VAL A 318 -12.33 -2.12 2.52
CA VAL A 318 -11.97 -1.60 1.21
C VAL A 318 -10.66 -0.84 1.28
N GLY A 319 -9.77 -1.05 0.32
CA GLY A 319 -8.46 -0.40 0.29
C GLY A 319 -7.89 -0.19 -1.11
N LEU A 320 -6.86 0.65 -1.18
CA LEU A 320 -6.11 0.93 -2.41
C LEU A 320 -4.65 0.49 -2.27
N TRP A 321 -4.21 -0.39 -3.17
CA TRP A 321 -2.84 -0.89 -3.25
C TRP A 321 -2.32 -0.73 -4.68
N ILE A 322 -1.44 0.25 -4.89
CA ILE A 322 -1.06 0.74 -6.23
C ILE A 322 -0.63 -0.39 -7.18
N LEU A 323 0.38 -1.19 -6.81
CA LEU A 323 0.90 -2.21 -7.72
C LEU A 323 -0.06 -3.39 -7.91
N VAL A 324 -0.93 -3.65 -6.92
CA VAL A 324 -1.95 -4.71 -6.99
C VAL A 324 -3.06 -4.31 -7.96
N SER A 325 -3.33 -3.01 -8.13
CA SER A 325 -4.31 -2.50 -9.10
C SER A 325 -3.96 -2.79 -10.57
N PHE A 326 -2.71 -3.21 -10.86
CA PHE A 326 -2.31 -3.70 -12.19
C PHE A 326 -2.52 -5.22 -12.37
N ILE A 327 -3.04 -5.96 -11.38
CA ILE A 327 -3.27 -7.39 -11.51
C ILE A 327 -4.70 -7.63 -11.99
N ASN A 328 -4.86 -8.06 -13.24
CA ASN A 328 -6.16 -8.25 -13.87
C ASN A 328 -6.94 -9.47 -13.35
N HIS A 329 -8.23 -9.46 -13.64
CA HIS A 329 -9.13 -10.56 -13.33
C HIS A 329 -8.91 -11.80 -14.23
N SER A 330 -9.02 -12.99 -13.64
CA SER A 330 -9.29 -14.24 -14.37
C SER A 330 -10.14 -15.19 -13.52
N CYS A 331 -11.15 -15.84 -14.12
CA CYS A 331 -11.90 -16.92 -13.47
C CYS A 331 -11.10 -18.24 -13.35
N ASN A 332 -9.90 -18.26 -13.93
CA ASN A 332 -8.88 -19.30 -13.75
C ASN A 332 -7.54 -18.61 -13.41
N PRO A 333 -7.43 -18.04 -12.21
CA PRO A 333 -6.31 -17.19 -11.82
C PRO A 333 -5.02 -18.00 -11.64
N ASN A 334 -3.89 -17.32 -11.67
CA ASN A 334 -2.58 -17.89 -11.37
C ASN A 334 -1.90 -17.29 -10.14
N ALA A 335 -2.56 -16.34 -9.48
CA ALA A 335 -2.19 -15.82 -8.20
C ALA A 335 -3.39 -15.74 -7.26
N ARG A 336 -3.09 -15.68 -5.96
CA ARG A 336 -4.05 -15.40 -4.89
C ARG A 336 -3.51 -14.29 -4.01
N ARG A 337 -4.40 -13.47 -3.45
CA ARG A 337 -4.04 -12.43 -2.49
C ARG A 337 -4.48 -12.83 -1.09
N LEU A 338 -3.80 -12.31 -0.08
CA LEU A 338 -4.14 -12.42 1.34
C LEU A 338 -3.95 -11.05 1.97
N HIS A 339 -4.78 -10.68 2.94
CA HIS A 339 -4.62 -9.43 3.69
C HIS A 339 -4.02 -9.71 5.07
N VAL A 340 -2.99 -8.95 5.44
CA VAL A 340 -2.36 -9.00 6.77
C VAL A 340 -2.22 -7.57 7.27
N GLY A 341 -3.12 -7.16 8.17
CA GLY A 341 -3.21 -5.74 8.54
C GLY A 341 -3.46 -4.91 7.28
N ASP A 342 -2.66 -3.89 7.03
CA ASP A 342 -2.83 -3.02 5.86
C ASP A 342 -2.05 -3.51 4.62
N TYR A 343 -1.46 -4.71 4.70
CA TYR A 343 -0.68 -5.28 3.61
C TYR A 343 -1.50 -6.26 2.79
N VAL A 344 -1.29 -6.23 1.48
CA VAL A 344 -1.68 -7.31 0.57
C VAL A 344 -0.45 -8.13 0.24
N ILE A 345 -0.60 -9.45 0.38
CA ILE A 345 0.42 -10.46 0.09
C ILE A 345 -0.10 -11.32 -1.08
N VAL A 346 0.62 -11.34 -2.19
CA VAL A 346 0.24 -12.08 -3.40
C VAL A 346 1.18 -13.27 -3.59
N HIS A 347 0.61 -14.46 -3.71
CA HIS A 347 1.34 -15.70 -4.00
C HIS A 347 0.86 -16.32 -5.31
N ALA A 348 1.76 -17.00 -6.02
CA ALA A 348 1.39 -17.82 -7.16
C ALA A 348 0.51 -19.00 -6.71
N SER A 349 -0.64 -19.20 -7.35
CA SER A 349 -1.55 -20.33 -7.06
C SER A 349 -1.25 -21.56 -7.93
N ARG A 350 -0.47 -21.38 -8.99
CA ARG A 350 0.09 -22.41 -9.87
C ARG A 350 1.38 -21.90 -10.48
N ASP A 351 2.09 -22.76 -11.18
CA ASP A 351 3.26 -22.34 -11.96
C ASP A 351 2.87 -21.28 -12.99
N VAL A 352 3.69 -20.23 -13.07
CA VAL A 352 3.55 -19.09 -13.97
C VAL A 352 4.80 -19.01 -14.84
N LYS A 353 4.62 -18.93 -16.15
CA LYS A 353 5.75 -18.82 -17.08
C LYS A 353 6.25 -17.38 -17.19
N ALA A 354 7.53 -17.20 -17.53
CA ALA A 354 8.03 -15.89 -17.92
C ALA A 354 7.18 -15.30 -19.07
N GLY A 355 6.78 -14.04 -18.93
CA GLY A 355 5.89 -13.34 -19.86
C GLY A 355 4.40 -13.63 -19.68
N GLU A 356 4.02 -14.52 -18.76
CA GLU A 356 2.60 -14.75 -18.43
C GLU A 356 2.08 -13.66 -17.49
N GLU A 357 0.85 -13.22 -17.74
CA GLU A 357 0.16 -12.23 -16.91
C GLU A 357 -0.25 -12.82 -15.57
N ILE A 358 0.08 -12.13 -14.49
CA ILE A 358 -0.39 -12.41 -13.14
C ILE A 358 -1.85 -11.98 -13.05
N THR A 359 -2.72 -12.89 -12.59
CA THR A 359 -4.15 -12.64 -12.44
C THR A 359 -4.68 -13.24 -11.14
N PHE A 360 -5.64 -12.56 -10.50
CA PHE A 360 -6.43 -13.10 -9.39
C PHE A 360 -7.93 -12.90 -9.64
N MET A 361 -8.77 -13.45 -8.76
CA MET A 361 -10.22 -13.27 -8.85
C MET A 361 -10.67 -11.93 -8.23
N TYR A 362 -11.53 -11.19 -8.91
CA TYR A 362 -12.12 -9.94 -8.39
C TYR A 362 -13.41 -10.23 -7.63
N PHE A 363 -14.09 -11.29 -8.04
CA PHE A 363 -15.34 -11.80 -7.51
C PHE A 363 -15.28 -13.33 -7.45
N ASP A 364 -16.31 -13.94 -6.86
CA ASP A 364 -16.36 -15.38 -6.67
C ASP A 364 -16.33 -16.15 -8.00
N ALA A 365 -15.24 -16.88 -8.23
CA ALA A 365 -15.05 -17.70 -9.41
C ALA A 365 -15.81 -19.04 -9.33
N LEU A 366 -16.38 -19.41 -8.19
CA LEU A 366 -17.17 -20.63 -8.01
C LEU A 366 -18.65 -20.44 -8.38
N SER A 367 -19.08 -19.20 -8.58
CA SER A 367 -20.40 -18.91 -9.13
C SER A 367 -20.54 -19.39 -10.59
N PRO A 368 -21.75 -19.75 -11.07
CA PRO A 368 -22.03 -20.10 -12.47
C PRO A 368 -21.62 -19.03 -13.49
N LEU A 369 -21.50 -19.42 -14.77
CA LEU A 369 -21.04 -18.52 -15.84
C LEU A 369 -21.89 -17.25 -15.94
N GLU A 370 -23.22 -17.38 -15.94
CA GLU A 370 -24.14 -16.24 -16.08
C GLU A 370 -23.92 -15.21 -14.96
N LYS A 371 -23.81 -15.66 -13.70
CA LYS A 371 -23.50 -14.79 -12.55
C LYS A 371 -22.12 -14.15 -12.65
N ARG A 372 -21.11 -14.87 -13.13
CA ARG A 372 -19.77 -14.29 -13.34
C ARG A 372 -19.75 -13.24 -14.45
N VAL A 373 -20.56 -13.42 -15.50
CA VAL A 373 -20.71 -12.42 -16.56
C VAL A 373 -21.36 -11.16 -16.00
N GLU A 374 -22.46 -11.30 -15.24
CA GLU A 374 -23.13 -10.20 -14.55
C GLU A 374 -22.16 -9.43 -13.63
N MET A 375 -21.41 -10.14 -12.78
CA MET A 375 -20.39 -9.53 -11.91
C MET A 375 -19.25 -8.86 -12.68
N SER A 376 -18.83 -9.40 -13.83
CA SER A 376 -17.81 -8.72 -14.64
C SER A 376 -18.34 -7.42 -15.25
N LEU A 377 -19.61 -7.41 -15.70
CA LEU A 377 -20.24 -6.25 -16.29
C LEU A 377 -20.46 -5.14 -15.26
N SER A 378 -20.81 -5.49 -14.02
CA SER A 378 -20.90 -4.51 -12.92
C SER A 378 -19.55 -3.88 -12.57
N TRP A 379 -18.45 -4.60 -12.80
CA TRP A 379 -17.08 -4.09 -12.75
C TRP A 379 -16.66 -3.29 -14.00
N GLY A 380 -17.50 -3.19 -15.02
CA GLY A 380 -17.21 -2.43 -16.24
C GLY A 380 -16.40 -3.19 -17.30
N PHE A 381 -16.30 -4.53 -17.22
CA PHE A 381 -15.62 -5.33 -18.24
C PHE A 381 -16.38 -6.62 -18.59
N ASN A 382 -15.94 -7.33 -19.63
CA ASN A 382 -16.49 -8.65 -19.95
C ASN A 382 -15.37 -9.70 -19.90
N CYS A 383 -15.45 -10.64 -18.95
CA CYS A 383 -14.39 -11.61 -18.73
C CYS A 383 -14.28 -12.63 -19.89
N ARG A 384 -13.19 -12.54 -20.65
CA ARG A 384 -12.86 -13.45 -21.76
C ARG A 384 -11.70 -14.40 -21.46
N CYS A 385 -11.51 -14.76 -20.19
CA CYS A 385 -10.46 -15.69 -19.78
C CYS A 385 -10.68 -17.10 -20.39
N SER A 386 -9.65 -17.96 -20.32
CA SER A 386 -9.72 -19.31 -20.88
C SER A 386 -10.88 -20.15 -20.35
N ARG A 387 -11.29 -19.92 -19.10
CA ARG A 387 -12.43 -20.62 -18.49
C ARG A 387 -13.76 -20.11 -19.02
N CYS A 388 -13.98 -18.79 -19.06
CA CYS A 388 -15.22 -18.23 -19.59
C CYS A 388 -15.43 -18.61 -21.06
N LYS A 389 -14.39 -18.52 -21.91
CA LYS A 389 -14.45 -18.96 -23.31
C LYS A 389 -14.80 -20.45 -23.44
N PHE A 390 -14.27 -21.29 -22.56
CA PHE A 390 -14.58 -22.72 -22.55
C PHE A 390 -16.03 -22.97 -22.14
N GLU A 391 -16.48 -22.36 -21.04
CA GLU A 391 -17.84 -22.57 -20.53
C GLU A 391 -18.88 -22.00 -21.48
N GLU A 392 -18.65 -20.85 -22.11
CA GLU A 392 -19.54 -20.28 -23.14
C GLU A 392 -19.75 -21.25 -24.31
N ALA A 393 -18.69 -21.93 -24.75
CA ALA A 393 -18.77 -22.95 -25.81
C ALA A 393 -19.52 -24.23 -25.37
N VAL A 394 -19.64 -24.50 -24.07
CA VAL A 394 -20.34 -25.68 -23.52
C VAL A 394 -21.77 -25.35 -23.07
N CYS A 395 -22.02 -24.13 -22.54
CA CYS A 395 -23.28 -23.61 -22.03
C CYS A 395 -24.32 -23.31 -23.12
N SER A 396 -23.97 -23.42 -24.40
CA SER A 396 -24.96 -23.41 -25.49
C SER A 396 -25.89 -24.63 -25.47
N LYS A 397 -25.76 -25.53 -24.49
CA LYS A 397 -26.56 -26.75 -24.32
C LYS A 397 -27.66 -26.52 -23.28
N GLN A 398 -28.90 -26.69 -23.71
CA GLN A 398 -30.12 -26.52 -22.90
C GLN A 398 -30.09 -27.31 -21.58
N GLU A 399 -29.48 -28.51 -21.59
CA GLU A 399 -29.29 -29.37 -20.41
C GLU A 399 -28.59 -28.67 -19.24
N LEU A 400 -27.65 -27.76 -19.51
CA LEU A 400 -26.84 -27.08 -18.49
C LEU A 400 -27.68 -26.02 -17.75
N ARG A 401 -28.53 -25.28 -18.50
CA ARG A 401 -29.49 -24.33 -17.93
C ARG A 401 -30.56 -25.00 -17.08
N GLU A 402 -31.02 -26.19 -17.48
CA GLU A 402 -31.99 -26.96 -16.70
C GLU A 402 -31.42 -27.39 -15.34
N ILE A 403 -30.12 -27.71 -15.28
CA ILE A 403 -29.42 -28.02 -14.03
C ILE A 403 -29.35 -26.77 -13.13
N GLU A 404 -28.99 -25.61 -13.69
CA GLU A 404 -28.93 -24.33 -12.96
C GLU A 404 -30.30 -23.95 -12.39
N ILE A 405 -31.35 -23.94 -13.21
CA ILE A 405 -32.73 -23.65 -12.77
C ILE A 405 -33.20 -24.63 -11.69
N GLY A 406 -32.83 -25.92 -11.82
CA GLY A 406 -33.15 -26.93 -10.83
C GLY A 406 -32.50 -26.67 -9.47
N LEU A 407 -31.22 -26.28 -9.47
CA LEU A 407 -30.47 -25.94 -8.26
C LEU A 407 -31.00 -24.66 -7.61
N GLU A 408 -31.34 -23.63 -8.38
CA GLU A 408 -31.92 -22.39 -7.85
C GLU A 408 -33.30 -22.60 -7.20
N LYS A 409 -34.03 -23.62 -7.64
CA LYS A 409 -35.31 -24.04 -7.06
C LYS A 409 -35.16 -24.99 -5.87
N GLY A 410 -33.94 -25.32 -5.44
CA GLY A 410 -33.67 -26.21 -4.32
C GLY A 410 -34.03 -27.67 -4.58
N VAL A 411 -34.02 -28.12 -5.84
CA VAL A 411 -34.38 -29.49 -6.22
C VAL A 411 -33.13 -30.39 -6.27
N ASP A 412 -33.19 -31.55 -5.60
CA ASP A 412 -32.30 -32.72 -5.69
C ASP A 412 -30.86 -32.43 -6.18
N VAL A 413 -30.00 -32.00 -5.25
CA VAL A 413 -28.58 -31.70 -5.47
C VAL A 413 -27.81 -32.92 -6.00
N GLY A 414 -28.11 -34.11 -5.49
CA GLY A 414 -27.51 -35.36 -5.97
C GLY A 414 -27.85 -35.63 -7.43
N GLY A 415 -29.10 -35.43 -7.83
CA GLY A 415 -29.55 -35.50 -9.21
C GLY A 415 -28.88 -34.46 -10.11
N ALA A 416 -28.67 -33.23 -9.62
CA ALA A 416 -27.95 -32.18 -10.36
C ALA A 416 -26.48 -32.57 -10.64
N VAL A 417 -25.76 -33.06 -9.62
CA VAL A 417 -24.38 -33.55 -9.77
C VAL A 417 -24.32 -34.72 -10.76
N TYR A 418 -25.25 -35.68 -10.65
CA TYR A 418 -25.32 -36.81 -11.58
C TYR A 418 -25.55 -36.35 -13.01
N ARG A 419 -26.54 -35.47 -13.25
CA ARG A 419 -26.83 -34.92 -14.59
C ARG A 419 -25.63 -34.17 -15.15
N LEU A 420 -24.90 -33.42 -14.33
CA LEU A 420 -23.71 -32.68 -14.74
C LEU A 420 -22.57 -33.63 -15.13
N GLU A 421 -22.28 -34.67 -14.34
CA GLU A 421 -21.23 -35.65 -14.65
C GLU A 421 -21.55 -36.46 -15.91
N GLU A 422 -22.80 -36.89 -16.08
CA GLU A 422 -23.25 -37.57 -17.31
C GLU A 422 -23.24 -36.63 -18.52
N GLY A 423 -23.65 -35.37 -18.33
CA GLY A 423 -23.55 -34.32 -19.34
C GLY A 423 -22.11 -34.14 -19.80
N MET A 424 -21.15 -33.98 -18.88
CA MET A 424 -19.73 -33.85 -19.19
C MET A 424 -19.19 -35.04 -20.00
N LYS A 425 -19.67 -36.27 -19.74
CA LYS A 425 -19.32 -37.45 -20.56
C LYS A 425 -19.88 -37.33 -21.97
N ARG A 426 -21.18 -37.03 -22.11
CA ARG A 426 -21.85 -36.86 -23.41
C ARG A 426 -21.23 -35.73 -24.24
N TRP A 427 -20.82 -34.65 -23.59
CA TRP A 427 -20.20 -33.49 -24.22
C TRP A 427 -18.69 -33.67 -24.47
N ALA A 428 -18.15 -34.85 -24.17
CA ALA A 428 -16.74 -35.18 -24.32
C ALA A 428 -15.78 -34.20 -23.61
N VAL A 429 -16.21 -33.61 -22.48
CA VAL A 429 -15.40 -32.70 -21.67
C VAL A 429 -14.28 -33.48 -20.97
N ARG A 430 -13.03 -33.03 -21.11
CA ARG A 430 -11.83 -33.71 -20.59
C ARG A 430 -10.95 -32.76 -19.78
N GLY A 431 -10.08 -33.34 -18.94
CA GLY A 431 -9.05 -32.62 -18.20
C GLY A 431 -9.60 -31.44 -17.39
N LYS A 432 -8.96 -30.27 -17.53
CA LYS A 432 -9.32 -29.04 -16.81
C LYS A 432 -10.76 -28.58 -17.05
N GLY A 433 -11.35 -28.89 -18.21
CA GLY A 433 -12.73 -28.51 -18.51
C GLY A 433 -13.75 -29.11 -17.55
N LYS A 434 -13.51 -30.33 -17.03
CA LYS A 434 -14.35 -30.92 -15.98
C LYS A 434 -14.25 -30.12 -14.68
N GLY A 435 -13.04 -29.69 -14.33
CA GLY A 435 -12.79 -28.87 -13.14
C GLY A 435 -13.50 -27.51 -13.22
N TYR A 436 -13.52 -26.87 -14.38
CA TYR A 436 -14.23 -25.61 -14.59
C TYR A 436 -15.73 -25.74 -14.35
N LEU A 437 -16.37 -26.77 -14.93
CA LEU A 437 -17.79 -27.02 -14.71
C LEU A 437 -18.07 -27.35 -13.24
N ARG A 438 -17.31 -28.26 -12.63
CA ARG A 438 -17.46 -28.57 -11.19
C ARG A 438 -17.31 -27.32 -10.31
N ALA A 439 -16.37 -26.44 -10.63
CA ALA A 439 -16.20 -25.18 -9.92
C ALA A 439 -17.41 -24.25 -10.06
N SER A 440 -18.01 -24.15 -11.25
CA SER A 440 -19.24 -23.35 -11.48
C SER A 440 -20.47 -23.88 -10.73
N PHE A 441 -20.45 -25.16 -10.35
CA PHE A 441 -21.49 -25.84 -9.57
C PHE A 441 -21.00 -26.21 -8.17
N TRP A 442 -19.99 -25.52 -7.64
CA TRP A 442 -19.32 -25.94 -6.39
C TRP A 442 -20.28 -26.08 -5.21
N ALA A 443 -21.31 -25.23 -5.12
CA ALA A 443 -22.34 -25.32 -4.09
C ALA A 443 -23.00 -26.71 -4.04
N ALA A 444 -23.27 -27.31 -5.20
CA ALA A 444 -23.85 -28.65 -5.29
C ALA A 444 -22.87 -29.78 -4.95
N TYR A 445 -21.55 -29.54 -5.07
CA TYR A 445 -20.51 -30.50 -4.70
C TYR A 445 -20.04 -30.36 -3.25
N ALA A 446 -20.37 -29.25 -2.59
CA ALA A 446 -19.95 -28.92 -1.23
C ALA A 446 -20.98 -29.31 -0.16
N GLU A 447 -22.23 -29.56 -0.56
CA GLU A 447 -23.26 -30.25 0.25
C GLU A 447 -22.97 -31.75 0.34
#